data_AF-A0A1F6BTN2-F1
#
_entry.id   AF-A0A1F6BTN2-F1
#
_cell.length_a   1.000
_cell.length_b   1.000
_cell.length_c   1.000
_cell.angle_alpha   90.00
_cell.angle_beta   90.00
_cell.angle_gamma   90.00
#
_symmetry.space_group_name_H-M   'P 1'
#
loop_
_entity.id
_entity.type
_entity.pdbx_description
1 polymer ?
#
loop_
_entity_poly.entity_id
_entity_poly.type
_entity_poly.pdbx_seq_one_letter_code
_entity_poly.pdbx_strand_id
1 'polypeptide(L)' 'MITKNKKRINISVSNEVDSAVALLAKRDRVPHATKVAHLLSLALEIDEDQVLDALAAKRDTPRAKFVSHALAWR' A
#
# COMPACT_ATOMS: atom_id res chain seq x y z
N MET A 1 -1.27 11.62 -27.30
CA MET A 1 -0.44 10.70 -26.50
C MET A 1 -0.09 11.38 -25.19
N ILE A 2 -0.61 10.90 -24.06
CA ILE A 2 -0.23 11.44 -22.74
C ILE A 2 1.08 10.75 -22.34
N THR A 3 2.22 11.39 -22.54
CA THR A 3 3.52 10.91 -22.07
C THR A 3 3.67 11.23 -20.59
N LYS A 4 3.07 10.41 -19.72
CA LYS A 4 3.27 10.50 -18.28
C LYS A 4 4.71 10.06 -17.97
N ASN A 5 5.64 11.00 -17.79
CA ASN A 5 7.03 10.69 -17.45
C ASN A 5 7.09 9.84 -16.16
N LYS A 6 7.70 8.66 -16.25
CA LYS A 6 7.92 7.80 -15.07
C LYS A 6 8.89 8.52 -14.12
N LYS A 7 8.42 8.84 -12.91
CA LYS A 7 9.28 9.41 -11.86
C LYS A 7 10.24 8.33 -11.34
N ARG A 8 11.52 8.67 -11.21
CA ARG A 8 12.55 7.80 -10.62
C ARG A 8 12.66 8.09 -9.13
N ILE A 9 12.83 7.05 -8.33
CA ILE A 9 13.06 7.13 -6.89
C ILE A 9 14.41 6.46 -6.62
N ASN A 10 15.35 7.21 -6.04
CA ASN A 10 16.63 6.68 -5.58
C ASN A 10 16.56 6.59 -4.06
N ILE A 11 16.76 5.40 -3.51
CA ILE A 11 16.78 5.14 -2.07
C ILE A 11 18.02 4.33 -1.71
N SER A 12 18.55 4.59 -0.52
CA SER A 12 19.55 3.75 0.11
C SER A 12 18.86 2.82 1.09
N VAL A 13 19.15 1.53 1.00
CA VAL A 13 18.62 0.49 1.89
C VAL A 13 19.79 -0.33 2.43
N SER A 14 19.56 -1.08 3.51
CA SER A 14 20.58 -1.99 4.02
C SER A 14 20.77 -3.19 3.08
N ASN A 15 21.93 -3.86 3.18
CA ASN A 15 22.25 -5.03 2.37
C ASN A 15 21.27 -6.19 2.62
N GLU A 16 20.76 -6.31 3.85
CA GLU A 16 19.78 -7.32 4.23
C GLU A 16 18.45 -7.09 3.51
N VAL A 17 17.99 -5.84 3.44
CA VAL A 17 16.76 -5.47 2.73
C VAL A 17 16.92 -5.70 1.23
N ASP A 18 18.01 -5.26 0.62
CA ASP A 18 18.28 -5.47 -0.80
C ASP A 18 18.30 -6.96 -1.17
N SER A 19 18.97 -7.77 -0.34
CA SER A 19 19.02 -9.22 -0.50
C SER A 19 17.65 -9.87 -0.40
N ALA A 20 16.83 -9.46 0.58
CA ALA A 20 15.46 -9.95 0.73
C ALA A 20 14.59 -9.61 -0.49
N VAL A 21 14.69 -8.36 -0.98
CA VAL A 21 13.95 -7.94 -2.18
C VAL A 21 14.40 -8.73 -3.41
N ALA A 22 15.70 -8.99 -3.57
CA ALA A 22 16.22 -9.80 -4.67
C ALA A 22 15.67 -11.23 -4.66
N LEU A 23 15.58 -11.86 -3.48
CA LEU A 23 14.97 -13.19 -3.33
C LEU A 23 13.47 -13.18 -3.69
N LEU A 24 12.73 -12.18 -3.23
CA LEU A 24 11.31 -12.02 -3.54
C LEU A 24 11.08 -11.74 -5.03
N ALA A 25 11.92 -10.91 -5.65
CA ALA A 25 11.87 -10.62 -7.08
C ALA A 25 12.11 -11.89 -7.91
N LYS A 26 13.09 -12.70 -7.51
CA LYS A 26 13.39 -14.00 -8.14
C LYS A 26 12.23 -14.98 -8.00
N ARG A 27 11.67 -15.13 -6.79
CA ARG A 27 10.50 -15.98 -6.51
C ARG A 27 9.33 -15.63 -7.44
N ASP A 28 9.07 -14.33 -7.58
CA ASP A 28 7.92 -13.81 -8.32
C ASP A 28 8.21 -13.59 -9.81
N ARG A 29 9.43 -13.91 -10.27
CA ARG A 29 9.89 -13.78 -11.67
C ARG A 29 9.69 -12.37 -12.25
N VAL A 30 9.96 -11.34 -11.44
CA VAL A 30 9.89 -9.94 -11.86
C VAL A 30 11.24 -9.23 -11.67
N PRO A 31 11.50 -8.13 -12.40
CA PRO A 31 12.68 -7.31 -12.15
C PRO A 31 12.73 -6.81 -10.70
N HIS A 32 13.95 -6.65 -10.16
CA HIS A 32 14.18 -6.14 -8.81
C HIS A 32 13.42 -4.82 -8.57
N ALA A 33 13.56 -3.84 -9.48
CA ALA A 33 12.88 -2.55 -9.37
C ALA A 33 11.34 -2.66 -9.38
N THR A 34 10.79 -3.62 -10.12
CA THR A 34 9.34 -3.90 -10.12
C THR A 34 8.90 -4.45 -8.77
N LYS A 35 9.69 -5.35 -8.17
CA LYS A 35 9.41 -5.85 -6.82
C LYS A 35 9.45 -4.73 -5.77
N VAL A 36 10.46 -3.86 -5.82
CA VAL A 36 10.54 -2.67 -4.95
C VAL A 36 9.30 -1.80 -5.09
N ALA A 37 8.87 -1.51 -6.32
CA ALA A 37 7.67 -0.70 -6.56
C ALA A 37 6.41 -1.35 -5.96
N HIS A 38 6.22 -2.66 -6.13
CA HIS A 38 5.07 -3.37 -5.55
C HIS A 38 5.09 -3.36 -4.02
N LEU A 39 6.27 -3.60 -3.42
CA LEU A 39 6.42 -3.58 -1.96
C LEU A 39 6.20 -2.17 -1.39
N LEU A 40 6.65 -1.13 -2.10
CA LEU A 40 6.40 0.25 -1.71
C LEU A 40 4.91 0.60 -1.80
N SER A 41 4.22 0.18 -2.86
CA SER A 41 2.76 0.33 -2.96
C SER A 41 2.04 -0.36 -1.81
N LEU A 42 2.39 -1.61 -1.52
CA LEU A 42 1.81 -2.37 -0.40
C LEU A 42 2.07 -1.69 0.95
N ALA A 43 3.27 -1.14 1.17
CA ALA A 43 3.58 -0.42 2.40
C ALA A 43 2.70 0.83 2.55
N LEU A 44 2.50 1.58 1.46
CA LEU A 44 1.61 2.75 1.46
C LEU A 44 0.15 2.37 1.72
N GLU A 45 -0.33 1.25 1.16
CA GLU A 45 -1.67 0.71 1.45
C GLU A 45 -1.83 0.38 2.93
N ILE A 46 -0.83 -0.28 3.55
CA ILE A 46 -0.86 -0.59 4.98
C ILE A 46 -0.89 0.68 5.84
N ASP A 47 -0.08 1.69 5.49
CA ASP A 47 -0.08 2.97 6.19
C ASP A 47 -1.42 3.70 6.05
N GLU A 48 -2.02 3.66 4.85
CA GLU A 48 -3.36 4.22 4.61
C GLU A 48 -4.42 3.52 5.45
N ASP A 49 -4.42 2.19 5.49
CA ASP A 49 -5.34 1.38 6.30
C ASP A 49 -5.26 1.76 7.78
N GLN A 50 -4.06 1.96 8.33
CA GLN A 50 -3.90 2.41 9.72
C GLN A 50 -4.55 3.76 9.99
N VAL A 51 -4.40 4.71 9.05
CA VAL A 51 -5.01 6.05 9.17
C VAL A 51 -6.53 5.97 9.04
N LEU A 52 -7.04 5.18 8.09
CA LEU A 52 -8.47 5.01 7.87
C LEU A 52 -9.15 4.30 9.04
N ASP A 53 -8.51 3.27 9.61
CA ASP A 53 -9.00 2.57 10.79
C ASP A 53 -9.05 3.51 12.01
N ALA A 54 -8.01 4.31 12.24
CA ALA A 54 -8.00 5.28 13.32
C ALA A 54 -9.14 6.33 13.18
N LEU A 55 -9.52 6.69 11.95
CA LEU A 55 -10.67 7.56 11.71
C LEU A 55 -12.00 6.82 11.89
N ALA A 56 -12.09 5.56 11.48
CA ALA A 56 -13.27 4.73 11.66
C ALA A 56 -13.56 4.50 13.14
N ALA A 57 -12.54 4.13 13.92
CA ALA A 57 -12.64 3.93 15.37
C ALA A 57 -13.15 5.17 16.12
N LYS A 58 -12.75 6.39 15.67
CA LYS A 58 -13.27 7.65 16.24
C LYS A 58 -14.76 7.88 15.93
N ARG A 59 -15.25 7.34 14.82
CA ARG A 59 -16.64 7.49 14.37
C ARG A 59 -17.54 6.40 14.94
N ASP A 60 -16.99 5.24 15.25
CA ASP A 60 -17.70 4.11 15.85
C ASP A 60 -17.97 4.37 17.34
N THR A 61 -19.04 5.10 17.61
CA THR A 61 -19.48 5.47 18.96
C THR A 61 -20.83 4.80 19.26
N PRO A 62 -21.23 4.63 20.54
CA PRO A 62 -22.54 4.05 20.87
C PRO A 62 -23.75 4.81 20.32
N ARG A 63 -23.56 6.07 19.91
CA ARG A 63 -24.59 6.93 19.30
C ARG A 63 -24.45 7.02 17.77
N ALA A 64 -23.49 6.31 17.18
CA ALA A 64 -23.32 6.30 15.74
C ALA A 64 -24.58 5.74 15.06
N LYS A 65 -24.97 6.40 13.97
CA LYS A 65 -26.13 5.96 13.19
C LYS A 65 -25.77 4.68 12.43
N PHE A 66 -26.46 3.59 12.72
CA PHE A 66 -26.37 2.39 11.92
C PHE A 66 -26.95 2.62 10.52
N VAL A 67 -26.20 2.23 9.50
CA VAL A 67 -26.62 2.23 8.09
C VAL A 67 -26.54 0.79 7.60
N SER A 68 -27.65 0.25 7.11
CA SER A 68 -27.67 -1.12 6.58
C SER A 68 -26.82 -1.23 5.33
N HIS A 69 -26.27 -2.42 5.06
CA HIS A 69 -25.45 -2.67 3.88
C HIS A 69 -26.16 -2.26 2.56
N ALA A 70 -27.44 -2.61 2.41
CA ALA A 70 -28.23 -2.24 1.22
C ALA A 70 -28.39 -0.71 1.05
N LEU A 71 -28.35 0.06 2.13
CA LEU A 71 -28.39 1.52 2.09
C LEU A 71 -26.99 2.12 1.84
N ALA A 72 -25.93 1.49 2.36
CA ALA A 72 -24.55 1.95 2.23
C ALA A 72 -23.98 1.79 0.81
N TRP A 73 -24.42 0.77 0.06
CA TRP A 73 -23.90 0.41 -1.27
C TRP A 73 -24.89 0.64 -2.42
N ARG A 74 -25.93 1.43 -2.17
CA ARG A 74 -26.83 1.92 -3.23
C ARG A 74 -26.14 2.99 -4.07
#